data_AF-A0A7C3VCX0-F1
#
_entry.id   AF-A0A7C3VCX0-F1
#
_cell.length_a   1.000
_cell.length_b   1.000
_cell.length_c   1.000
_cell.angle_alpha   90.00
_cell.angle_beta   90.00
_cell.angle_gamma   90.00
#
_symmetry.space_group_name_H-M   'P 1'
#
loop_
_entity.id
_entity.type
_entity.pdbx_description
1 polymer ?
#
loop_
_entity_poly.entity_id
_entity_poly.type
_entity_poly.pdbx_seq_one_letter_code
_entity_poly.pdbx_strand_id
1 'polypeptide(L)'
;NFLINGRDYLVPMVIEEASVVAAASNAAKMLRHDKGIIALAGPQEMIGQVHIVNVTAPYSKAAKILEHKSEILDYASQQDPILLKQGGGPRDLEVRVIDTRKGAAIVVHLIVDVRDAMGANAVNTMVESIAPILEKLTGGQARLRILSNYATRRIVRAWARTPVENVGGLDVARKIEEASILAEADPYRAVTHNKGIMNGVIAVALATAQDHRAIEAGAHAYACKMGIYKPLSTWEVDEENFLCGYLELPLQVGIVGGATRVHPIARISLKILGVSSAKELAEVMAAVGLAQNLAALRALVTEGIQKGHMKLHARNLAIMAGAQGELIDKVAEKMIKDGRIRYDYAKELVEKALHGEPL
;
A
#
# COMPACT_ATOMS: atom_id res chain seq x y z
N ASN A 1 14.54 2.06 12.20
CA ASN A 1 15.46 2.34 11.08
C ASN A 1 14.86 3.20 9.98
N PHE A 2 13.53 3.36 9.90
CA PHE A 2 12.95 4.23 8.87
C PHE A 2 13.29 5.69 9.15
N LEU A 3 14.04 6.30 8.23
CA LEU A 3 14.24 7.75 8.12
C LEU A 3 13.45 8.18 6.88
N ILE A 4 12.41 8.99 7.06
CA ILE A 4 11.49 9.38 5.99
C ILE A 4 11.36 10.90 6.01
N ASN A 5 11.64 11.56 4.89
CA ASN A 5 11.68 13.03 4.80
C ASN A 5 12.58 13.68 5.88
N GLY A 6 13.67 13.01 6.27
CA GLY A 6 14.58 13.47 7.31
C GLY A 6 14.08 13.28 8.75
N ARG A 7 12.96 12.59 8.97
CA ARG A 7 12.41 12.27 10.30
C ARG A 7 12.42 10.77 10.57
N ASP A 8 12.85 10.37 11.76
CA ASP A 8 12.80 8.98 12.18
C ASP A 8 11.37 8.54 12.54
N TYR A 9 11.00 7.34 12.09
CA TYR A 9 9.72 6.70 12.41
C TYR A 9 9.94 5.31 13.00
N LEU A 10 9.20 5.02 14.07
CA LEU A 10 8.93 3.65 14.50
C LEU A 10 7.65 3.19 13.79
N VAL A 11 7.76 2.16 12.96
CA VAL A 11 6.68 1.69 12.09
C VAL A 11 6.07 0.42 12.67
N PRO A 12 4.86 0.47 13.26
CA PRO A 12 4.12 -0.72 13.67
C PRO A 12 3.71 -1.53 12.45
N MET A 13 3.89 -2.85 12.51
CA MET A 13 3.58 -3.78 11.44
C MET A 13 2.85 -5.00 12.03
N VAL A 14 1.73 -5.38 11.42
CA VAL A 14 0.96 -6.60 11.76
C VAL A 14 0.87 -7.47 10.52
N ILE A 15 1.56 -8.61 10.53
CA ILE A 15 1.58 -9.57 9.43
C ILE A 15 1.96 -10.95 9.97
N GLU A 16 1.40 -12.00 9.39
CA GLU A 16 1.69 -13.39 9.73
C GLU A 16 2.93 -13.93 9.03
N GLU A 17 3.33 -13.32 7.91
CA GLU A 17 4.43 -13.82 7.10
C GLU A 17 5.80 -13.57 7.77
N ALA A 18 6.52 -14.67 7.97
CA ALA A 18 7.88 -14.68 8.48
C ALA A 18 8.80 -13.74 7.68
N SER A 19 9.73 -13.11 8.39
CA SER A 19 10.79 -12.22 7.86
C SER A 19 10.36 -10.86 7.31
N VAL A 20 9.08 -10.60 7.05
CA VAL A 20 8.61 -9.33 6.48
C VAL A 20 9.12 -8.12 7.27
N VAL A 21 8.94 -8.13 8.60
CA VAL A 21 9.37 -7.04 9.49
C VAL A 21 10.90 -6.90 9.55
N ALA A 22 11.62 -8.02 9.54
CA ALA A 22 13.08 -8.04 9.56
C ALA A 22 13.66 -7.49 8.25
N ALA A 23 13.08 -7.88 7.12
CA ALA A 23 13.40 -7.40 5.78
C ALA A 23 13.17 -5.89 5.66
N ALA A 24 11.98 -5.40 6.07
CA ALA A 24 11.66 -3.98 6.12
C ALA A 24 12.70 -3.19 6.93
N SER A 25 13.03 -3.68 8.11
CA SER A 25 13.97 -3.02 9.04
C SER A 25 15.40 -2.97 8.50
N ASN A 26 15.82 -4.00 7.77
CA ASN A 26 17.14 -4.08 7.14
C ASN A 26 17.22 -3.12 5.94
N ALA A 27 16.28 -3.19 5.00
CA ALA A 27 16.25 -2.27 3.87
C ALA A 27 16.08 -0.82 4.31
N ALA A 28 15.28 -0.54 5.34
CA ALA A 28 15.18 0.79 5.92
C ALA A 28 16.53 1.31 6.42
N LYS A 29 17.42 0.44 6.93
CA LYS A 29 18.79 0.81 7.32
C LYS A 29 19.65 1.12 6.09
N MET A 30 19.54 0.31 5.03
CA MET A 30 20.27 0.52 3.77
C MET A 30 19.87 1.83 3.07
N LEU A 31 18.61 2.23 3.21
CA LEU A 31 18.03 3.43 2.62
C LEU A 31 18.14 4.69 3.50
N ARG A 32 18.97 4.70 4.56
CA ARG A 32 19.10 5.86 5.47
C ARG A 32 20.00 6.99 4.94
N HIS A 33 20.61 6.85 3.77
CA HIS A 33 21.51 7.87 3.24
C HIS A 33 20.81 9.25 3.14
N ASP A 34 21.52 10.33 3.46
CA ASP A 34 21.00 11.69 3.57
C ASP A 34 19.73 11.83 4.43
N LYS A 35 18.59 12.12 3.79
CA LYS A 35 17.28 12.30 4.41
C LYS A 35 16.47 11.00 4.46
N GLY A 36 17.10 9.88 4.11
CA GLY A 36 16.50 8.58 4.00
C GLY A 36 15.59 8.47 2.76
N ILE A 37 14.42 7.87 2.95
CA ILE A 37 13.41 7.77 1.90
C ILE A 37 12.65 9.09 1.83
N ILE A 38 12.58 9.71 0.66
CA ILE A 38 11.72 10.86 0.43
C ILE A 38 10.35 10.35 -0.01
N ALA A 39 9.28 10.91 0.55
CA ALA A 39 7.93 10.57 0.17
C ALA A 39 7.05 11.82 0.10
N LEU A 40 6.13 11.84 -0.87
CA LEU A 40 5.22 12.95 -1.11
C LEU A 40 3.84 12.44 -1.48
N ALA A 41 2.85 12.75 -0.63
CA ALA A 41 1.45 12.48 -0.89
C ALA A 41 0.77 13.65 -1.62
N GLY A 42 0.02 13.32 -2.67
CA GLY A 42 -0.82 14.25 -3.40
C GLY A 42 -2.07 14.72 -2.63
N PRO A 43 -3.04 15.33 -3.33
CA PRO A 43 -4.34 15.66 -2.76
C PRO A 43 -5.01 14.45 -2.10
N GLN A 44 -5.81 14.70 -1.06
CA GLN A 44 -6.58 13.66 -0.37
C GLN A 44 -7.97 13.55 -0.98
N GLU A 45 -8.01 13.35 -2.30
CA GLU A 45 -9.22 13.37 -3.10
C GLU A 45 -9.70 11.95 -3.42
N MET A 46 -10.95 11.67 -3.07
CA MET A 46 -11.65 10.43 -3.40
C MET A 46 -12.64 10.65 -4.53
N ILE A 47 -12.88 9.58 -5.31
CA ILE A 47 -13.83 9.58 -6.42
C ILE A 47 -15.11 8.91 -5.95
N GLY A 48 -16.23 9.63 -5.96
CA GLY A 48 -17.58 9.09 -5.89
C GLY A 48 -18.14 8.87 -7.29
N GLN A 49 -18.96 7.84 -7.51
CA GLN A 49 -19.53 7.54 -8.82
C GLN A 49 -21.04 7.40 -8.78
N VAL A 50 -21.72 8.06 -9.72
CA VAL A 50 -23.13 7.83 -10.04
C VAL A 50 -23.24 7.29 -11.47
N HIS A 51 -23.83 6.10 -11.62
CA HIS A 51 -24.08 5.50 -12.93
C HIS A 51 -25.55 5.67 -13.30
N ILE A 52 -25.81 6.41 -14.38
CA ILE A 52 -27.14 6.71 -14.89
C ILE A 52 -27.37 5.90 -16.17
N VAL A 53 -28.43 5.11 -16.18
CA VAL A 53 -28.83 4.25 -17.31
C VAL A 53 -30.17 4.68 -17.86
N ASN A 54 -30.60 4.05 -18.96
CA ASN A 54 -31.87 4.35 -19.65
C ASN A 54 -31.97 5.84 -20.06
N VAL A 55 -30.86 6.40 -20.54
CA VAL A 55 -30.78 7.82 -20.94
C VAL A 55 -30.87 7.93 -22.46
N THR A 56 -31.79 8.77 -22.95
CA THR A 56 -31.84 9.16 -24.35
C THR A 56 -30.86 10.31 -24.62
N ALA A 57 -30.21 10.30 -25.78
CA ALA A 57 -29.20 11.31 -26.17
C ALA A 57 -28.11 11.54 -25.08
N PRO A 58 -27.37 10.49 -24.68
CA PRO A 58 -26.50 10.49 -23.49
C PRO A 58 -25.45 11.61 -23.50
N TYR A 59 -24.89 11.96 -24.66
CA TYR A 59 -23.92 13.06 -24.77
C TYR A 59 -24.53 14.42 -24.49
N SER A 60 -25.73 14.70 -25.01
CA SER A 60 -26.45 15.95 -24.72
C SER A 60 -26.85 16.04 -23.25
N LYS A 61 -27.28 14.92 -22.65
CA LYS A 61 -27.62 14.85 -21.23
C LYS A 61 -26.38 14.98 -20.32
N ALA A 62 -25.24 14.45 -20.75
CA ALA A 62 -23.95 14.64 -20.07
C ALA A 62 -23.53 16.11 -20.10
N ALA A 63 -23.67 16.80 -21.24
CA ALA A 63 -23.43 18.24 -21.33
C ALA A 63 -24.35 19.04 -20.39
N LYS A 64 -25.63 18.66 -20.30
CA LYS A 64 -26.58 19.29 -19.37
C LYS A 64 -26.18 19.15 -17.89
N ILE A 65 -25.60 18.01 -17.50
CA ILE A 65 -25.04 17.84 -16.14
C ILE A 65 -23.89 18.83 -15.92
N LEU A 66 -23.00 18.99 -16.90
CA LEU A 66 -21.89 19.93 -16.81
C LEU A 66 -22.34 21.39 -16.71
N GLU A 67 -23.42 21.77 -17.40
CA GLU A 67 -24.05 23.11 -17.28
C GLU A 67 -24.52 23.39 -15.85
N HIS A 68 -24.94 22.36 -15.10
CA HIS A 68 -25.43 22.47 -13.72
C HIS A 68 -24.36 22.07 -12.68
N LYS A 69 -23.09 21.99 -13.09
CA LYS A 69 -21.99 21.51 -12.24
C LYS A 69 -21.89 22.23 -10.90
N SER A 70 -21.95 23.57 -10.91
CA SER A 70 -21.83 24.37 -9.68
C SER A 70 -22.96 24.07 -8.70
N GLU A 71 -24.21 24.01 -9.16
CA GLU A 71 -25.37 23.68 -8.33
C GLU A 71 -25.25 22.29 -7.69
N ILE A 72 -24.77 21.30 -8.46
CA ILE A 72 -24.56 19.93 -7.98
C ILE A 72 -23.46 19.89 -6.91
N LEU A 73 -22.35 20.60 -7.13
CA LEU A 73 -21.25 20.69 -6.16
C LEU A 73 -21.71 21.39 -4.87
N ASP A 74 -22.45 22.48 -4.98
CA ASP A 74 -23.00 23.21 -3.84
C ASP A 74 -23.95 22.33 -3.04
N TYR A 75 -24.85 21.59 -3.71
CA TYR A 75 -25.75 20.66 -3.03
C TYR A 75 -25.01 19.50 -2.34
N ALA A 76 -24.00 18.92 -3.00
CA ALA A 76 -23.17 17.88 -2.41
C ALA A 76 -22.40 18.39 -1.18
N SER A 77 -21.96 19.66 -1.19
CA SER A 77 -21.21 20.25 -0.08
C SER A 77 -22.05 20.35 1.21
N GLN A 78 -23.36 20.52 1.08
CA GLN A 78 -24.29 20.65 2.20
C GLN A 78 -24.51 19.33 2.98
N GLN A 79 -24.14 18.19 2.39
CA GLN A 79 -24.36 16.87 2.99
C GLN A 79 -23.37 16.55 4.11
N ASP A 80 -22.21 17.21 4.15
CA ASP A 80 -21.23 17.06 5.23
C ASP A 80 -20.68 18.42 5.67
N PRO A 81 -21.43 19.16 6.51
CA PRO A 81 -21.01 20.46 7.02
C PRO A 81 -19.74 20.40 7.86
N ILE A 82 -19.42 19.23 8.46
CA ILE A 82 -18.21 19.07 9.27
C ILE A 82 -17.00 19.00 8.36
N LEU A 83 -17.04 18.15 7.32
CA LEU A 83 -15.96 18.05 6.35
C LEU A 83 -15.72 19.40 5.66
N LEU A 84 -16.78 20.12 5.29
CA LEU A 84 -16.67 21.46 4.71
C LEU A 84 -16.03 22.46 5.68
N LYS A 85 -16.40 22.46 6.96
CA LYS A 85 -15.78 23.30 8.00
C LYS A 85 -14.30 22.98 8.23
N GLN A 86 -13.90 21.71 8.06
CA GLN A 86 -12.48 21.28 8.06
C GLN A 86 -11.79 21.61 6.72
N GLY A 87 -12.45 22.37 5.86
CA GLY A 87 -11.98 22.81 4.57
C GLY A 87 -11.96 21.71 3.51
N GLY A 88 -12.52 20.52 3.75
CA GLY A 88 -12.68 19.45 2.75
C GLY A 88 -13.89 19.67 1.84
N GLY A 89 -14.46 18.58 1.32
CA GLY A 89 -15.71 18.57 0.56
C GLY A 89 -15.52 18.43 -0.96
N PRO A 90 -16.61 18.53 -1.74
CA PRO A 90 -16.57 18.44 -3.20
C PRO A 90 -15.62 19.47 -3.81
N ARG A 91 -14.83 19.03 -4.80
CA ARG A 91 -13.86 19.84 -5.53
C ARG A 91 -14.19 19.95 -7.00
N ASP A 92 -14.62 18.84 -7.58
CA ASP A 92 -14.82 18.75 -9.00
C ASP A 92 -15.90 17.72 -9.34
N LEU A 93 -16.43 17.84 -10.55
CA LEU A 93 -17.40 16.93 -11.11
C LEU A 93 -17.02 16.64 -12.56
N GLU A 94 -16.77 15.36 -12.85
CA GLU A 94 -16.43 14.86 -14.17
C GLU A 94 -17.60 14.04 -14.72
N VAL A 95 -17.87 14.14 -16.00
CA VAL A 95 -18.95 13.37 -16.64
C VAL A 95 -18.40 12.67 -17.87
N ARG A 96 -18.68 11.37 -17.96
CA ARG A 96 -18.26 10.53 -19.10
C ARG A 96 -19.45 9.72 -19.59
N VAL A 97 -19.54 9.52 -20.89
CA VAL A 97 -20.44 8.54 -21.49
C VAL A 97 -19.63 7.29 -21.76
N ILE A 98 -20.16 6.14 -21.35
CA ILE A 98 -19.55 4.83 -21.61
C ILE A 98 -20.53 3.95 -22.38
N ASP A 99 -20.00 3.11 -23.27
CA ASP A 99 -20.78 2.10 -23.95
C ASP A 99 -20.84 0.82 -23.11
N THR A 100 -22.04 0.23 -23.05
CA THR A 100 -22.25 -1.07 -22.41
C THR A 100 -22.97 -2.01 -23.37
N ARG A 101 -23.01 -3.31 -23.03
CA ARG A 101 -23.81 -4.29 -23.78
C ARG A 101 -25.31 -3.99 -23.78
N LYS A 102 -25.79 -3.09 -22.92
CA LYS A 102 -27.20 -2.64 -22.85
C LYS A 102 -27.40 -1.22 -23.39
N GLY A 103 -26.43 -0.69 -24.12
CA GLY A 103 -26.42 0.69 -24.61
C GLY A 103 -25.62 1.62 -23.72
N ALA A 104 -25.59 2.90 -24.09
CA ALA A 104 -24.79 3.90 -23.42
C ALA A 104 -25.29 4.21 -22.00
N ALA A 105 -24.36 4.49 -21.09
CA ALA A 105 -24.61 4.97 -19.75
C ALA A 105 -23.80 6.24 -19.47
N ILE A 106 -24.32 7.10 -18.61
CA ILE A 106 -23.59 8.28 -18.12
C ILE A 106 -22.96 7.92 -16.78
N VAL A 107 -21.66 8.17 -16.63
CA VAL A 107 -20.94 8.06 -15.37
C VAL A 107 -20.58 9.48 -14.91
N VAL A 108 -21.10 9.86 -13.75
CA VAL A 108 -20.73 11.09 -13.07
C VAL A 108 -19.75 10.76 -11.96
N HIS A 109 -18.57 11.34 -12.00
CA HIS A 109 -17.62 11.31 -10.91
C HIS A 109 -17.75 12.58 -10.07
N LEU A 110 -17.90 12.42 -8.76
CA LEU A 110 -17.76 13.50 -7.80
C LEU A 110 -16.39 13.39 -7.15
N ILE A 111 -15.55 14.41 -7.30
CA ILE A 111 -14.22 14.46 -6.68
C ILE A 111 -14.36 15.16 -5.33
N VAL A 112 -13.98 14.49 -4.25
CA VAL A 112 -14.21 14.96 -2.88
C VAL A 112 -12.88 14.95 -2.12
N ASP A 113 -12.47 16.09 -1.58
CA ASP A 113 -11.37 16.18 -0.63
C ASP A 113 -11.85 15.71 0.75
N VAL A 114 -11.35 14.55 1.17
CA VAL A 114 -11.77 13.87 2.40
C VAL A 114 -10.84 14.13 3.58
N ARG A 115 -9.87 15.03 3.41
CA ARG A 115 -8.89 15.41 4.44
C ARG A 115 -8.22 14.17 5.05
N ASP A 116 -8.33 14.01 6.37
CA ASP A 116 -7.69 12.96 7.14
C ASP A 116 -8.52 11.69 7.26
N ALA A 117 -9.70 11.63 6.62
CA ALA A 117 -10.50 10.42 6.55
C ALA A 117 -10.11 9.56 5.33
N MET A 118 -10.40 8.27 5.40
CA MET A 118 -10.41 7.43 4.19
C MET A 118 -11.51 7.89 3.22
N GLY A 119 -12.67 8.30 3.74
CA GLY A 119 -13.68 9.06 2.99
C GLY A 119 -14.85 8.28 2.41
N ALA A 120 -14.89 6.94 2.55
CA ALA A 120 -15.95 6.11 1.95
C ALA A 120 -17.37 6.58 2.31
N ASN A 121 -17.67 6.77 3.61
CA ASN A 121 -19.02 7.17 4.04
C ASN A 121 -19.40 8.56 3.53
N ALA A 122 -18.50 9.54 3.67
CA ALA A 122 -18.75 10.92 3.22
C ALA A 122 -19.02 10.96 1.71
N VAL A 123 -18.19 10.27 0.91
CA VAL A 123 -18.35 10.20 -0.54
C VAL A 123 -19.66 9.51 -0.91
N ASN A 124 -19.99 8.37 -0.30
CA ASN A 124 -21.22 7.62 -0.58
C ASN A 124 -22.47 8.46 -0.29
N THR A 125 -22.52 9.12 0.87
CA THR A 125 -23.62 10.02 1.22
C THR A 125 -23.78 11.15 0.20
N MET A 126 -22.68 11.77 -0.24
CA MET A 126 -22.75 12.82 -1.26
C MET A 126 -23.27 12.29 -2.60
N VAL A 127 -22.75 11.15 -3.11
CA VAL A 127 -23.21 10.62 -4.41
C VAL A 127 -24.63 10.07 -4.37
N GLU A 128 -25.08 9.57 -3.22
CA GLU A 128 -26.47 9.20 -3.00
C GLU A 128 -27.38 10.43 -3.07
N SER A 129 -26.96 11.53 -2.45
CA SER A 129 -27.74 12.77 -2.39
C SER A 129 -27.92 13.46 -3.75
N ILE A 130 -26.91 13.45 -4.62
CA ILE A 130 -26.98 14.13 -5.93
C ILE A 130 -27.72 13.30 -6.97
N ALA A 131 -27.92 12.00 -6.74
CA ALA A 131 -28.51 11.11 -7.73
C ALA A 131 -29.91 11.54 -8.21
N PRO A 132 -30.85 11.97 -7.35
CA PRO A 132 -32.15 12.47 -7.80
C PRO A 132 -32.06 13.71 -8.70
N ILE A 133 -31.09 14.60 -8.47
CA ILE A 133 -30.84 15.77 -9.31
C ILE A 133 -30.38 15.32 -10.70
N LEU A 134 -29.46 14.37 -10.74
CA LEU A 134 -28.94 13.80 -11.98
C LEU A 134 -30.03 13.06 -12.77
N GLU A 135 -30.91 12.31 -12.11
CA GLU A 135 -32.07 11.66 -12.73
C GLU A 135 -33.00 12.69 -13.35
N LYS A 136 -33.32 13.78 -12.64
CA LYS A 136 -34.16 14.88 -13.16
C LYS A 136 -33.54 15.56 -14.38
N LEU A 137 -32.24 15.83 -14.36
CA LEU A 137 -31.53 16.50 -15.47
C LEU A 137 -31.49 15.61 -16.72
N THR A 138 -31.25 14.32 -16.53
CA THR A 138 -31.02 13.37 -17.63
C THR A 138 -32.29 12.72 -18.16
N GLY A 139 -33.32 12.57 -17.31
CA GLY A 139 -34.48 11.69 -17.57
C GLY A 139 -34.15 10.20 -17.45
N GLY A 140 -32.92 9.86 -17.07
CA GLY A 140 -32.48 8.48 -16.83
C GLY A 140 -32.69 8.05 -15.38
N GLN A 141 -32.11 6.91 -15.04
CA GLN A 141 -32.23 6.30 -13.72
C GLN A 141 -30.86 5.96 -13.15
N ALA A 142 -30.59 6.37 -11.92
CA ALA A 142 -29.40 5.99 -11.19
C ALA A 142 -29.45 4.50 -10.83
N ARG A 143 -28.28 3.85 -10.85
CA ARG A 143 -28.12 2.44 -10.45
C ARG A 143 -27.13 2.28 -9.33
N LEU A 144 -25.92 2.76 -9.55
CA LEU A 144 -24.81 2.67 -8.60
C LEU A 144 -24.47 4.07 -8.11
N ARG A 145 -24.34 4.22 -6.79
CA ARG A 145 -23.98 5.44 -6.05
C ARG A 145 -22.96 5.01 -5.01
N ILE A 146 -21.69 5.02 -5.40
CA ILE A 146 -20.65 4.38 -4.61
C ILE A 146 -19.30 5.01 -4.91
N LEU A 147 -18.40 5.06 -3.93
CA LEU A 147 -17.00 5.42 -4.17
C LEU A 147 -16.32 4.46 -5.17
N SER A 148 -15.24 4.94 -5.77
CA SER A 148 -14.27 4.12 -6.48
C SER A 148 -13.07 3.84 -5.58
N ASN A 149 -12.67 2.56 -5.48
CA ASN A 149 -11.39 2.18 -4.85
C ASN A 149 -10.20 2.38 -5.80
N TYR A 150 -10.45 2.73 -7.07
CA TYR A 150 -9.39 3.12 -7.99
C TYR A 150 -9.05 4.60 -7.78
N ALA A 151 -8.46 4.93 -6.61
CA ALA A 151 -8.21 6.29 -6.15
C ALA A 151 -7.03 6.97 -6.85
N THR A 152 -7.13 7.14 -8.17
CA THR A 152 -6.14 7.79 -9.02
C THR A 152 -5.92 9.28 -8.71
N ARG A 153 -6.80 9.88 -7.91
CA ARG A 153 -6.69 11.25 -7.39
C ARG A 153 -5.97 11.33 -6.02
N ARG A 154 -5.59 10.19 -5.45
CA ARG A 154 -4.95 10.07 -4.13
C ARG A 154 -3.65 9.27 -4.22
N ILE A 155 -2.74 9.76 -5.06
CA ILE A 155 -1.44 9.14 -5.33
C ILE A 155 -0.41 9.58 -4.29
N VAL A 156 0.40 8.62 -3.84
CA VAL A 156 1.63 8.87 -3.07
C VAL A 156 2.82 8.36 -3.86
N ARG A 157 3.93 9.10 -3.75
CA ARG A 157 5.22 8.75 -4.35
C ARG A 157 6.25 8.61 -3.25
N ALA A 158 7.13 7.62 -3.39
CA ALA A 158 8.30 7.48 -2.53
C ALA A 158 9.52 7.19 -3.39
N TRP A 159 10.66 7.76 -3.05
CA TRP A 159 11.93 7.50 -3.72
C TRP A 159 13.08 7.56 -2.73
N ALA A 160 14.14 6.83 -3.06
CA ALA A 160 15.35 6.80 -2.26
C ALA A 160 16.56 6.66 -3.17
N ARG A 161 17.68 7.22 -2.70
CA ARG A 161 18.98 7.15 -3.35
C ARG A 161 19.99 6.74 -2.30
N THR A 162 20.71 5.65 -2.51
CA THR A 162 21.70 5.14 -1.53
C THR A 162 22.97 4.65 -2.22
N PRO A 163 24.16 4.86 -1.63
CA PRO A 163 25.41 4.30 -2.15
C PRO A 163 25.28 2.78 -2.33
N VAL A 164 25.81 2.24 -3.44
CA VAL A 164 25.71 0.80 -3.74
C VAL A 164 26.35 -0.08 -2.66
N GLU A 165 27.33 0.44 -1.93
CA GLU A 165 27.97 -0.23 -0.79
C GLU A 165 26.95 -0.61 0.29
N ASN A 166 25.92 0.21 0.50
CA ASN A 166 24.88 -0.06 1.50
C ASN A 166 24.04 -1.28 1.14
N VAL A 167 23.93 -1.63 -0.15
CA VAL A 167 23.16 -2.79 -0.61
C VAL A 167 24.02 -4.02 -0.90
N GLY A 168 25.34 -3.93 -0.76
CA GLY A 168 26.28 -5.03 -1.01
C GLY A 168 27.21 -4.84 -2.20
N GLY A 169 27.35 -3.61 -2.69
CA GLY A 169 28.26 -3.23 -3.77
C GLY A 169 27.58 -3.15 -5.14
N LEU A 170 28.33 -2.63 -6.12
CA LEU A 170 27.84 -2.33 -7.47
C LEU A 170 27.26 -3.55 -8.20
N ASP A 171 27.87 -4.73 -8.05
CA ASP A 171 27.36 -5.98 -8.65
C ASP A 171 25.96 -6.34 -8.15
N VAL A 172 25.72 -6.21 -6.83
CA VAL A 172 24.40 -6.48 -6.24
C VAL A 172 23.38 -5.44 -6.70
N ALA A 173 23.78 -4.16 -6.76
CA ALA A 173 22.90 -3.09 -7.23
C ALA A 173 22.47 -3.27 -8.69
N ARG A 174 23.38 -3.64 -9.59
CA ARG A 174 23.06 -3.94 -10.99
C ARG A 174 22.12 -5.13 -11.13
N LYS A 175 22.30 -6.18 -10.32
CA LYS A 175 21.35 -7.30 -10.31
C LYS A 175 19.96 -6.88 -9.79
N ILE A 176 19.88 -5.95 -8.83
CA ILE A 176 18.61 -5.40 -8.36
C ILE A 176 17.91 -4.63 -9.49
N GLU A 177 18.65 -3.78 -10.22
CA GLU A 177 18.16 -3.08 -11.41
C GLU A 177 17.67 -4.06 -12.48
N GLU A 178 18.47 -5.06 -12.85
CA GLU A 178 18.07 -6.11 -13.79
C GLU A 178 16.80 -6.85 -13.34
N ALA A 179 16.69 -7.18 -12.05
CA ALA A 179 15.49 -7.84 -11.51
C ALA A 179 14.26 -6.93 -11.54
N SER A 180 14.43 -5.61 -11.42
CA SER A 180 13.37 -4.62 -11.61
C SER A 180 12.93 -4.56 -13.08
N ILE A 181 13.87 -4.48 -14.01
CA ILE A 181 13.61 -4.48 -15.46
C ILE A 181 12.88 -5.76 -15.90
N LEU A 182 13.28 -6.92 -15.37
CA LEU A 182 12.58 -8.18 -15.63
C LEU A 182 11.12 -8.15 -15.16
N ALA A 183 10.82 -7.49 -14.04
CA ALA A 183 9.45 -7.29 -13.58
C ALA A 183 8.64 -6.41 -14.54
N GLU A 184 9.26 -5.46 -15.23
CA GLU A 184 8.59 -4.64 -16.25
C GLU A 184 8.23 -5.46 -17.49
N ALA A 185 9.07 -6.44 -17.87
CA ALA A 185 8.88 -7.26 -19.06
C ALA A 185 7.88 -8.40 -18.87
N ASP A 186 7.78 -8.98 -17.67
CA ASP A 186 6.98 -10.16 -17.39
C ASP A 186 5.90 -9.93 -16.31
N PRO A 187 4.60 -9.98 -16.66
CA PRO A 187 3.51 -9.88 -15.69
C PRO A 187 3.57 -10.91 -14.55
N TYR A 188 4.09 -12.12 -14.77
CA TYR A 188 4.23 -13.11 -13.70
C TYR A 188 5.21 -12.63 -12.63
N ARG A 189 6.34 -12.05 -13.06
CA ARG A 189 7.29 -11.40 -12.16
C ARG A 189 6.71 -10.13 -11.55
N ALA A 190 6.04 -9.27 -12.32
CA ALA A 190 5.42 -8.04 -11.84
C ALA A 190 4.45 -8.27 -10.68
N VAL A 191 3.59 -9.31 -10.77
CA VAL A 191 2.65 -9.67 -9.71
C VAL A 191 3.40 -10.01 -8.42
N THR A 192 4.46 -10.81 -8.52
CA THR A 192 5.27 -11.20 -7.34
C THR A 192 6.06 -10.01 -6.78
N HIS A 193 6.53 -9.12 -7.65
CA HIS A 193 7.21 -7.88 -7.29
C HIS A 193 6.30 -6.95 -6.48
N ASN A 194 5.07 -6.76 -6.96
CA ASN A 194 4.05 -5.94 -6.29
C ASN A 194 3.56 -6.59 -4.99
N LYS A 195 3.39 -7.91 -4.95
CA LYS A 195 3.12 -8.64 -3.68
C LYS A 195 4.17 -8.30 -2.62
N GLY A 196 5.45 -8.26 -3.01
CA GLY A 196 6.54 -7.87 -2.12
C GLY A 196 6.40 -6.45 -1.56
N ILE A 197 5.98 -5.47 -2.37
CA ILE A 197 5.65 -4.11 -1.91
C ILE A 197 4.50 -4.18 -0.89
N MET A 198 3.44 -4.90 -1.24
CA MET A 198 2.20 -4.95 -0.47
C MET A 198 2.35 -5.66 0.88
N ASN A 199 3.29 -6.59 1.03
CA ASN A 199 3.67 -7.14 2.34
C ASN A 199 3.99 -6.03 3.36
N GLY A 200 4.75 -5.01 2.95
CA GLY A 200 5.10 -3.89 3.83
C GLY A 200 3.91 -2.95 4.06
N VAL A 201 3.25 -2.54 2.96
CA VAL A 201 2.12 -1.60 3.00
C VAL A 201 0.96 -2.16 3.84
N ILE A 202 0.55 -3.41 3.61
CA ILE A 202 -0.55 -4.04 4.33
C ILE A 202 -0.21 -4.23 5.81
N ALA A 203 1.04 -4.56 6.13
CA ALA A 203 1.41 -4.74 7.53
C ALA A 203 1.19 -3.46 8.34
N VAL A 204 1.49 -2.29 7.77
CA VAL A 204 1.20 -0.99 8.38
C VAL A 204 -0.31 -0.70 8.35
N ALA A 205 -0.99 -1.02 7.25
CA ALA A 205 -2.44 -0.84 7.11
C ALA A 205 -3.20 -1.58 8.23
N LEU A 206 -2.88 -2.85 8.47
CA LEU A 206 -3.47 -3.66 9.52
C LEU A 206 -3.15 -3.10 10.91
N ALA A 207 -1.89 -2.73 11.16
CA ALA A 207 -1.47 -2.15 12.43
C ALA A 207 -2.21 -0.84 12.77
N THR A 208 -2.62 -0.08 11.74
CA THR A 208 -3.31 1.21 11.86
C THR A 208 -4.81 1.11 11.52
N ALA A 209 -5.37 -0.10 11.45
CA ALA A 209 -6.77 -0.40 11.16
C ALA A 209 -7.34 0.27 9.89
N GLN A 210 -6.53 0.33 8.84
CA GLN A 210 -6.94 0.75 7.50
C GLN A 210 -7.61 -0.40 6.74
N ASP A 211 -8.42 -0.07 5.73
CA ASP A 211 -8.97 -1.08 4.82
C ASP A 211 -7.91 -1.53 3.80
N HIS A 212 -7.21 -2.62 4.13
CA HIS A 212 -6.18 -3.15 3.24
C HIS A 212 -6.74 -3.67 1.90
N ARG A 213 -8.02 -4.09 1.82
CA ARG A 213 -8.62 -4.57 0.57
C ARG A 213 -8.77 -3.41 -0.41
N ALA A 214 -9.17 -2.26 0.13
CA ALA A 214 -9.35 -1.04 -0.66
C ALA A 214 -8.01 -0.54 -1.21
N ILE A 215 -6.94 -0.61 -0.41
CA ILE A 215 -5.57 -0.30 -0.83
C ILE A 215 -5.08 -1.28 -1.91
N GLU A 216 -5.22 -2.58 -1.68
CA GLU A 216 -4.80 -3.63 -2.63
C GLU A 216 -5.49 -3.53 -3.98
N ALA A 217 -6.82 -3.38 -3.97
CA ALA A 217 -7.60 -3.22 -5.20
C ALA A 217 -7.15 -2.00 -6.01
N GLY A 218 -6.93 -0.87 -5.33
CA GLY A 218 -6.44 0.35 -5.97
C GLY A 218 -5.02 0.20 -6.53
N ALA A 219 -4.09 -0.34 -5.74
CA ALA A 219 -2.69 -0.51 -6.12
C ALA A 219 -2.54 -1.45 -7.33
N HIS A 220 -3.19 -2.62 -7.29
CA HIS A 220 -3.13 -3.57 -8.40
C HIS A 220 -3.90 -3.12 -9.64
N ALA A 221 -5.00 -2.36 -9.51
CA ALA A 221 -5.62 -1.72 -10.66
C ALA A 221 -4.71 -0.66 -11.31
N TYR A 222 -3.97 0.10 -10.48
CA TYR A 222 -3.03 1.11 -10.95
C TYR A 222 -1.82 0.52 -11.67
N ALA A 223 -1.34 -0.64 -11.22
CA ALA A 223 -0.33 -1.42 -11.90
C ALA A 223 -0.72 -1.77 -13.36
N CYS A 224 -2.03 -1.80 -13.68
CA CYS A 224 -2.55 -2.08 -15.01
C CYS A 224 -3.01 -0.83 -15.79
N LYS A 225 -2.72 0.39 -15.32
CA LYS A 225 -3.28 1.62 -15.91
C LYS A 225 -2.98 1.84 -17.40
N MET A 226 -1.93 1.20 -17.91
CA MET A 226 -1.51 1.24 -19.32
C MET A 226 -1.98 0.03 -20.15
N GLY A 227 -2.90 -0.78 -19.62
CA GLY A 227 -3.47 -1.96 -20.31
C GLY A 227 -2.69 -3.27 -20.11
N ILE A 228 -1.50 -3.22 -19.51
CA ILE A 228 -0.69 -4.39 -19.12
C ILE A 228 -0.29 -4.21 -17.65
N TYR A 229 -0.32 -5.31 -16.88
CA TYR A 229 0.13 -5.31 -15.48
C TYR A 229 1.65 -5.09 -15.39
N LYS A 230 2.06 -4.04 -14.67
CA LYS A 230 3.46 -3.60 -14.52
C LYS A 230 3.85 -3.50 -13.03
N PRO A 231 5.15 -3.48 -12.70
CA PRO A 231 5.58 -3.23 -11.32
C PRO A 231 5.22 -1.79 -10.91
N LEU A 232 4.92 -1.59 -9.63
CA LEU A 232 4.62 -0.28 -9.04
C LEU A 232 5.88 0.53 -8.72
N SER A 233 7.03 -0.15 -8.62
CA SER A 233 8.33 0.45 -8.40
C SER A 233 9.31 0.15 -9.53
N THR A 234 10.30 1.03 -9.68
CA THR A 234 11.47 0.85 -10.53
C THR A 234 12.74 1.08 -9.72
N TRP A 235 13.84 0.45 -10.15
CA TRP A 235 15.16 0.55 -9.57
C TRP A 235 16.21 0.69 -10.67
N GLU A 236 17.10 1.66 -10.50
CA GLU A 236 18.13 2.02 -11.47
C GLU A 236 19.44 2.33 -10.74
N VAL A 237 20.59 2.14 -11.39
CA VAL A 237 21.89 2.61 -10.91
C VAL A 237 22.27 3.87 -11.66
N ASP A 238 22.52 4.96 -10.92
CA ASP A 238 22.89 6.24 -11.52
C ASP A 238 24.40 6.33 -11.86
N GLU A 239 24.78 7.44 -12.50
CA GLU A 239 26.15 7.73 -12.95
C GLU A 239 27.18 7.83 -11.82
N GLU A 240 26.76 8.05 -10.57
CA GLU A 240 27.63 8.15 -9.39
C GLU A 240 27.74 6.83 -8.62
N ASN A 241 27.19 5.73 -9.16
CA ASN A 241 27.06 4.44 -8.49
C ASN A 241 26.21 4.53 -7.21
N PHE A 242 25.04 5.15 -7.32
CA PHE A 242 23.97 5.02 -6.33
C PHE A 242 22.86 4.15 -6.88
N LEU A 243 22.26 3.35 -6.00
CA LEU A 243 21.01 2.67 -6.30
C LEU A 243 19.85 3.64 -6.01
N CYS A 244 19.07 3.92 -7.05
CA CYS A 244 17.91 4.79 -7.05
C CYS A 244 16.64 3.95 -7.17
N GLY A 245 15.71 4.13 -6.24
CA GLY A 245 14.41 3.46 -6.25
C GLY A 245 13.28 4.46 -6.28
N TYR A 246 12.23 4.17 -7.04
CA TYR A 246 11.01 4.97 -7.13
C TYR A 246 9.78 4.08 -7.02
N LEU A 247 8.76 4.53 -6.29
CA LEU A 247 7.47 3.85 -6.11
C LEU A 247 6.34 4.87 -6.26
N GLU A 248 5.29 4.51 -7.00
CA GLU A 248 4.06 5.30 -7.12
C GLU A 248 2.83 4.40 -7.01
N LEU A 249 1.91 4.72 -6.10
CA LEU A 249 0.65 3.97 -5.94
C LEU A 249 -0.48 4.85 -5.39
N PRO A 250 -1.75 4.53 -5.68
CA PRO A 250 -2.89 5.10 -4.97
C PRO A 250 -2.94 4.57 -3.54
N LEU A 251 -3.18 5.46 -2.57
CA LEU A 251 -3.19 5.07 -1.17
C LEU A 251 -4.26 5.87 -0.39
N GLN A 252 -5.39 5.21 -0.16
CA GLN A 252 -6.60 5.78 0.44
C GLN A 252 -6.71 5.40 1.93
N VAL A 253 -5.94 6.09 2.76
CA VAL A 253 -5.90 5.89 4.22
C VAL A 253 -6.47 7.08 4.97
N GLY A 254 -6.77 6.89 6.25
CA GLY A 254 -7.20 7.95 7.14
C GLY A 254 -6.69 7.78 8.56
N ILE A 255 -6.48 8.88 9.25
CA ILE A 255 -6.17 8.90 10.69
C ILE A 255 -7.40 9.24 11.55
N VAL A 256 -8.54 9.53 10.90
CA VAL A 256 -9.85 9.70 11.53
C VAL A 256 -10.92 8.83 10.86
N GLY A 257 -11.95 8.49 11.63
CA GLY A 257 -13.09 7.68 11.16
C GLY A 257 -12.82 6.18 11.11
N GLY A 258 -13.89 5.39 10.99
CA GLY A 258 -13.82 3.93 10.99
C GLY A 258 -13.19 3.35 12.26
N ALA A 259 -12.49 2.22 12.11
CA ALA A 259 -11.87 1.50 13.22
C ALA A 259 -10.62 2.20 13.79
N THR A 260 -10.04 3.17 13.08
CA THR A 260 -8.77 3.85 13.45
C THR A 260 -8.80 4.51 14.83
N ARG A 261 -9.96 5.07 15.22
CA ARG A 261 -10.16 5.70 16.54
C ARG A 261 -10.86 4.80 17.56
N VAL A 262 -11.45 3.68 17.13
CA VAL A 262 -12.20 2.78 18.01
C VAL A 262 -11.30 1.64 18.51
N HIS A 263 -10.45 1.10 17.64
CA HIS A 263 -9.58 -0.02 17.98
C HIS A 263 -8.41 0.45 18.87
N PRO A 264 -8.27 -0.07 20.11
CA PRO A 264 -7.26 0.42 21.04
C PRO A 264 -5.83 0.31 20.52
N ILE A 265 -5.49 -0.82 19.89
CA ILE A 265 -4.15 -1.02 19.31
C ILE A 265 -3.88 -0.10 18.13
N ALA A 266 -4.85 0.18 17.26
CA ALA A 266 -4.66 1.10 16.13
C ALA A 266 -4.34 2.53 16.61
N ARG A 267 -5.00 2.98 17.69
CA ARG A 267 -4.69 4.26 18.32
C ARG A 267 -3.26 4.31 18.86
N ILE A 268 -2.81 3.22 19.49
CA ILE A 268 -1.43 3.10 19.99
C ILE A 268 -0.46 3.10 18.80
N SER A 269 -0.73 2.35 17.74
CA SER A 269 0.09 2.33 16.52
C SER A 269 0.23 3.71 15.90
N LEU A 270 -0.88 4.46 15.73
CA LEU A 270 -0.84 5.83 15.22
C LEU A 270 -0.07 6.78 16.16
N LYS A 271 -0.19 6.59 17.48
CA LYS A 271 0.59 7.36 18.46
C LYS A 271 2.09 7.06 18.39
N ILE A 272 2.47 5.79 18.19
CA ILE A 272 3.86 5.36 18.01
C ILE A 272 4.43 5.95 16.71
N LEU A 273 3.66 5.88 15.62
CA LEU A 273 4.02 6.49 14.34
C LEU A 273 4.19 8.01 14.47
N GLY A 274 3.33 8.66 15.26
CA GLY A 274 3.37 10.10 15.46
C GLY A 274 3.01 10.89 14.21
N VAL A 275 2.20 10.32 13.31
CA VAL A 275 1.69 11.01 12.13
C VAL A 275 0.60 12.02 12.50
N SER A 276 0.62 13.16 11.83
CA SER A 276 -0.28 14.29 12.03
C SER A 276 -1.38 14.40 10.98
N SER A 277 -1.24 13.70 9.84
CA SER A 277 -2.21 13.72 8.74
C SER A 277 -2.28 12.37 8.01
N ALA A 278 -3.36 12.16 7.25
CA ALA A 278 -3.48 11.00 6.37
C ALA A 278 -2.43 11.02 5.24
N LYS A 279 -1.99 12.21 4.81
CA LYS A 279 -0.88 12.37 3.85
C LYS A 279 0.40 11.76 4.40
N GLU A 280 0.76 12.13 5.63
CA GLU A 280 1.97 11.64 6.29
C GLU A 280 1.89 10.11 6.53
N LEU A 281 0.72 9.58 6.89
CA LEU A 281 0.52 8.13 6.97
C LEU A 281 0.75 7.45 5.61
N ALA A 282 0.22 8.02 4.53
CA ALA A 282 0.41 7.48 3.18
C ALA A 282 1.88 7.51 2.75
N GLU A 283 2.61 8.60 3.06
CA GLU A 283 4.05 8.74 2.82
C GLU A 283 4.85 7.66 3.55
N VAL A 284 4.53 7.41 4.83
CA VAL A 284 5.16 6.33 5.61
C VAL A 284 4.88 4.97 4.98
N MET A 285 3.64 4.69 4.59
CA MET A 285 3.27 3.41 3.99
C MET A 285 3.96 3.19 2.64
N ALA A 286 4.07 4.22 1.80
CA ALA A 286 4.80 4.15 0.54
C ALA A 286 6.30 3.91 0.76
N ALA A 287 6.92 4.61 1.71
CA ALA A 287 8.32 4.39 2.06
C ALA A 287 8.59 2.96 2.56
N VAL A 288 7.68 2.41 3.37
CA VAL A 288 7.74 1.01 3.81
C VAL A 288 7.60 0.04 2.63
N GLY A 289 6.68 0.30 1.70
CA GLY A 289 6.52 -0.49 0.48
C GLY A 289 7.79 -0.51 -0.38
N LEU A 290 8.43 0.65 -0.57
CA LEU A 290 9.69 0.76 -1.33
C LEU A 290 10.83 0.00 -0.64
N ALA A 291 10.97 0.15 0.68
CA ALA A 291 11.97 -0.60 1.45
C ALA A 291 11.73 -2.12 1.40
N GLN A 292 10.46 -2.55 1.51
CA GLN A 292 10.12 -3.96 1.43
C GLN A 292 10.46 -4.56 0.05
N ASN A 293 10.24 -3.80 -1.01
CA ASN A 293 10.60 -4.19 -2.36
C ASN A 293 12.12 -4.33 -2.53
N LEU A 294 12.91 -3.36 -2.04
CA LEU A 294 14.37 -3.47 -2.04
C LEU A 294 14.84 -4.73 -1.33
N ALA A 295 14.30 -5.00 -0.14
CA ALA A 295 14.68 -6.17 0.64
C ALA A 295 14.43 -7.47 -0.12
N ALA A 296 13.27 -7.58 -0.79
CA ALA A 296 12.90 -8.73 -1.59
C ALA A 296 13.82 -8.92 -2.82
N LEU A 297 14.05 -7.86 -3.59
CA LEU A 297 14.93 -7.90 -4.77
C LEU A 297 16.35 -8.28 -4.36
N ARG A 298 16.91 -7.61 -3.35
CA ARG A 298 18.25 -7.89 -2.84
C ARG A 298 18.39 -9.35 -2.39
N ALA A 299 17.41 -9.88 -1.66
CA ALA A 299 17.43 -11.27 -1.21
C ALA A 299 17.39 -12.28 -2.36
N LEU A 300 16.65 -11.98 -3.44
CA LEU A 300 16.57 -12.82 -4.63
C LEU A 300 17.89 -12.90 -5.39
N VAL A 301 18.63 -11.79 -5.49
CA VAL A 301 19.83 -11.70 -6.33
C VAL A 301 21.15 -12.03 -5.62
N THR A 302 21.14 -12.14 -4.28
CA THR A 302 22.34 -12.43 -3.48
C THR A 302 22.39 -13.88 -3.00
N GLU A 303 21.47 -14.29 -2.13
CA GLU A 303 21.54 -15.59 -1.44
C GLU A 303 20.33 -16.50 -1.71
N GLY A 304 19.31 -15.98 -2.40
CA GLY A 304 18.00 -16.61 -2.56
C GLY A 304 17.16 -16.50 -1.28
N ILE A 305 15.88 -16.12 -1.41
CA ILE A 305 14.96 -15.89 -0.27
C ILE A 305 14.88 -17.09 0.70
N GLN A 306 15.03 -18.31 0.17
CA GLN A 306 14.89 -19.55 0.93
C GLN A 306 15.87 -19.64 2.10
N LYS A 307 17.15 -19.26 1.96
CA LYS A 307 18.13 -19.42 3.05
C LYS A 307 17.79 -18.55 4.26
N GLY A 308 17.40 -17.29 4.04
CA GLY A 308 16.97 -16.38 5.11
C GLY A 308 15.66 -16.81 5.77
N HIS A 309 14.66 -17.22 4.97
CA HIS A 309 13.41 -17.77 5.48
C HIS A 309 13.62 -19.04 6.29
N MET A 310 14.50 -19.93 5.83
CA MET A 310 14.82 -21.18 6.52
C MET A 310 15.45 -20.93 7.88
N LYS A 311 16.30 -19.90 8.04
CA LYS A 311 16.85 -19.54 9.34
C LYS A 311 15.77 -19.11 10.34
N LEU A 312 14.83 -18.25 9.91
CA LEU A 312 13.74 -17.82 10.79
C LEU A 312 12.74 -18.96 11.06
N HIS A 313 12.45 -19.78 10.05
CA HIS A 313 11.59 -20.95 10.19
C HIS A 313 12.18 -21.97 11.17
N ALA A 314 13.49 -22.24 11.08
CA ALA A 314 14.21 -23.08 12.04
C ALA A 314 14.10 -22.53 13.47
N ARG A 315 14.26 -21.22 13.68
CA ARG A 315 14.06 -20.59 15.00
C ARG A 315 12.63 -20.78 15.51
N ASN A 316 11.62 -20.62 14.66
CA ASN A 316 10.22 -20.83 15.06
C ASN A 316 9.96 -22.28 15.47
N LEU A 317 10.50 -23.25 14.72
CA LEU A 317 10.40 -24.67 15.09
C LEU A 317 11.11 -24.98 16.41
N ALA A 318 12.27 -24.38 16.67
CA ALA A 318 12.98 -24.52 17.94
C ALA A 318 12.14 -23.98 19.11
N ILE A 319 11.51 -22.80 18.95
CA ILE A 319 10.62 -22.22 19.96
C ILE A 319 9.41 -23.12 20.21
N MET A 320 8.75 -23.59 19.13
CA MET A 320 7.62 -24.51 19.26
C MET A 320 8.00 -25.81 19.96
N ALA A 321 9.22 -26.30 19.73
CA ALA A 321 9.77 -27.49 20.38
C ALA A 321 10.16 -27.27 21.85
N GLY A 322 10.04 -26.05 22.38
CA GLY A 322 10.30 -25.71 23.77
C GLY A 322 11.66 -25.09 24.05
N ALA A 323 12.45 -24.74 23.02
CA ALA A 323 13.72 -24.04 23.21
C ALA A 323 13.49 -22.63 23.80
N GLN A 324 14.33 -22.25 24.76
CA GLN A 324 14.29 -20.92 25.40
C GLN A 324 15.68 -20.27 25.41
N GLY A 325 15.72 -18.93 25.37
CA GLY A 325 16.98 -18.17 25.41
C GLY A 325 17.95 -18.54 24.29
N GLU A 326 19.23 -18.73 24.64
CA GLU A 326 20.29 -19.09 23.68
C GLU A 326 20.09 -20.45 23.00
N LEU A 327 19.27 -21.33 23.59
CA LEU A 327 19.01 -22.66 23.04
C LEU A 327 18.27 -22.58 21.69
N ILE A 328 17.46 -21.54 21.49
CA ILE A 328 16.74 -21.32 20.22
C ILE A 328 17.71 -21.23 19.05
N ASP A 329 18.78 -20.45 19.23
CA ASP A 329 19.77 -20.24 18.18
C ASP A 329 20.63 -21.47 17.95
N LYS A 330 21.06 -22.16 19.01
CA LYS A 330 21.83 -23.41 18.90
C LYS A 330 21.05 -24.50 18.15
N VAL A 331 19.78 -24.69 18.51
CA VAL A 331 18.90 -25.69 17.86
C VAL A 331 18.61 -25.30 16.41
N ALA A 332 18.33 -24.01 16.14
CA ALA A 332 18.10 -23.53 14.78
C ALA A 332 19.33 -23.69 13.88
N GLU A 333 20.52 -23.31 14.36
CA GLU A 333 21.78 -23.46 13.61
C GLU A 333 22.09 -24.92 13.34
N LYS A 334 21.88 -25.80 14.33
CA LYS A 334 22.06 -27.24 14.16
C LYS A 334 21.11 -27.82 13.10
N MET A 335 19.82 -27.46 13.14
CA MET A 335 18.86 -27.88 12.11
C MET A 335 19.25 -27.45 10.70
N ILE A 336 19.76 -26.22 10.55
CA ILE A 336 20.20 -25.68 9.26
C ILE A 336 21.47 -26.40 8.79
N LYS A 337 22.45 -26.57 9.68
CA LYS A 337 23.72 -27.25 9.39
C LYS A 337 23.50 -28.70 8.95
N ASP A 338 22.59 -29.39 9.59
CA ASP A 338 22.26 -30.79 9.31
C ASP A 338 21.24 -30.92 8.15
N GLY A 339 20.76 -29.81 7.59
CA GLY A 339 19.79 -29.80 6.48
C GLY A 339 18.40 -30.34 6.84
N ARG A 340 18.09 -30.47 8.15
CA ARG A 340 16.87 -31.07 8.68
C ARG A 340 16.05 -30.03 9.44
N ILE A 341 15.20 -29.30 8.72
CA ILE A 341 14.35 -28.25 9.32
C ILE A 341 12.93 -28.81 9.50
N ARG A 342 12.71 -29.56 10.59
CA ARG A 342 11.41 -30.17 10.92
C ARG A 342 11.20 -30.20 12.44
N TYR A 343 9.94 -30.17 12.85
CA TYR A 343 9.55 -30.10 14.26
C TYR A 343 10.01 -31.30 15.09
N ASP A 344 9.93 -32.51 14.54
CA ASP A 344 10.38 -33.75 15.21
C ASP A 344 11.86 -33.68 15.60
N TYR A 345 12.69 -33.20 14.67
CA TYR A 345 14.12 -33.05 14.89
C TYR A 345 14.44 -31.87 15.82
N ALA A 346 13.70 -30.77 15.73
CA ALA A 346 13.82 -29.68 16.70
C ALA A 346 13.58 -30.16 18.13
N LYS A 347 12.57 -31.02 18.33
CA LYS A 347 12.25 -31.60 19.64
C LYS A 347 13.35 -32.54 20.14
N GLU A 348 13.90 -33.38 19.28
CA GLU A 348 15.05 -34.24 19.60
C GLU A 348 16.25 -33.41 20.07
N LEU A 349 16.58 -32.32 19.37
CA LEU A 349 17.68 -31.44 19.73
C LEU A 349 17.44 -30.71 21.05
N VAL A 350 16.21 -30.23 21.30
CA VAL A 350 15.85 -29.61 22.59
C VAL A 350 15.97 -30.61 23.72
N GLU A 351 15.47 -31.83 23.56
CA GLU A 351 15.59 -32.89 24.57
C GLU A 351 17.05 -33.22 24.85
N LYS A 352 17.88 -33.42 23.82
CA LYS A 352 19.34 -33.66 23.97
C LYS A 352 20.03 -32.56 24.76
N ALA A 353 19.77 -31.30 24.40
CA ALA A 353 20.37 -30.15 25.08
C ALA A 353 19.92 -30.04 26.55
N LEU A 354 18.66 -30.37 26.86
CA LEU A 354 18.15 -30.39 28.24
C LEU A 354 18.77 -31.52 29.09
N HIS A 355 19.20 -32.62 28.46
CA HIS A 355 19.94 -33.70 29.12
C HIS A 355 21.46 -33.45 29.19
N GLY A 356 21.93 -32.28 28.75
CA GLY A 356 23.34 -31.89 28.79
C GLY A 356 24.18 -32.45 27.64
N GLU A 357 23.55 -33.03 26.61
CA GLU A 357 24.25 -33.46 25.41
C GLU A 357 24.64 -32.26 24.53
N PRO A 358 25.82 -32.30 23.89
CA PRO A 358 26.23 -31.24 22.96
C PRO A 358 25.39 -31.27 21.67
N LEU A 359 25.04 -30.08 21.18
CA LEU A 359 24.33 -29.84 19.92
C LEU A 359 25.27 -29.75 18.71
#